data_AF-A0A2Z5X3S4-F1
#
_entry.id   AF-A0A2Z5X3S4-F1
#
_cell.length_a   1.000
_cell.length_b   1.000
_cell.length_c   1.000
_cell.angle_alpha   90.00
_cell.angle_beta   90.00
_cell.angle_gamma   90.00
#
_symmetry.space_group_name_H-M   'P 1'
#
loop_
_entity.id
_entity.type
_entity.pdbx_description
1 polymer ?
#
loop_
_entity_poly.entity_id
_entity_poly.type
_entity_poly.pdbx_seq_one_letter_code
_entity_poly.pdbx_strand_id
1 'polypeptide(L)'
;MLLTFIFYQYQTVYRLAGRNEEAIAAYDQALQIKPDDPSAYYNKACAYSLQNQIELALENLQKAIQLDPEKYRELAKTDSDFDNIRHDPRFQALIQ
;
A
#
# COMPACT_ATOMS: atom_id res chain seq x y z
N MET A 1 1.95 13.26 19.23
CA MET A 1 2.58 12.09 19.88
C MET A 1 1.97 10.76 19.39
N LEU A 2 0.64 10.61 19.31
CA LEU A 2 -0.01 9.38 18.81
C LEU A 2 0.22 9.12 17.31
N LEU A 3 0.11 10.13 16.45
CA LEU A 3 0.33 10.00 15.00
C LEU A 3 1.74 9.52 14.65
N THR A 4 2.76 10.03 15.35
CA THR A 4 4.15 9.63 15.15
C THR A 4 4.38 8.19 15.61
N PHE A 5 3.76 7.78 16.72
CA PHE A 5 3.86 6.41 17.23
C PHE A 5 3.23 5.41 16.26
N ILE A 6 2.07 5.76 15.70
CA ILE A 6 1.40 5.00 14.64
C ILE A 6 2.29 4.92 13.39
N PHE A 7 2.89 6.04 12.95
CA PHE A 7 3.85 6.05 11.83
C PHE A 7 5.09 5.17 12.08
N TYR A 8 5.66 5.23 13.29
CA TYR A 8 6.82 4.40 13.66
C TYR A 8 6.46 2.92 13.72
N GLN A 9 5.29 2.58 14.28
CA GLN A 9 4.75 1.21 14.26
C GLN A 9 4.51 0.73 12.83
N TYR A 10 3.93 1.55 11.95
CA TYR A 10 3.77 1.23 10.53
C TYR A 10 5.10 1.00 9.82
N GLN A 11 6.08 1.88 10.05
CA GLN A 11 7.39 1.75 9.42
C GLN A 11 8.18 0.55 9.94
N THR A 12 7.98 0.12 11.19
CA THR A 12 8.59 -1.10 11.73
C THR A 12 7.92 -2.36 11.20
N VAL A 13 6.59 -2.38 11.06
CA VAL A 13 5.84 -3.48 10.43
C VAL A 13 6.24 -3.66 8.97
N TYR A 14 6.38 -2.55 8.23
CA TYR A 14 6.81 -2.55 6.82
C TYR A 14 8.21 -3.15 6.59
N ARG A 15 9.13 -3.00 7.56
CA ARG A 15 10.51 -3.54 7.44
C ARG A 15 10.67 -4.99 7.90
N LEU A 16 9.67 -5.57 8.57
CA LEU A 16 9.69 -6.97 8.97
C LEU A 16 9.15 -7.82 7.80
N ALA A 17 9.99 -7.96 6.76
CA ALA A 17 9.76 -8.65 5.49
C ALA A 17 9.47 -10.17 5.60
N GLY A 18 8.75 -10.62 6.64
CA GLY A 18 8.34 -12.00 6.87
C GLY A 18 6.93 -12.16 7.43
N ARG A 19 6.15 -11.08 7.62
CA ARG A 19 4.77 -11.16 8.15
C ARG A 19 3.81 -10.25 7.39
N ASN A 20 3.76 -10.41 6.07
CA ASN A 20 2.90 -9.59 5.21
C ASN A 20 1.41 -9.71 5.59
N GLU A 21 0.94 -10.86 6.14
CA GLU A 21 -0.45 -11.00 6.60
C GLU A 21 -0.77 -10.16 7.84
N GLU A 22 0.18 -10.00 8.77
CA GLU A 22 -0.03 -9.15 9.95
C GLU A 22 -0.06 -7.68 9.61
N ALA A 23 0.78 -7.27 8.65
CA ALA A 23 0.75 -5.92 8.12
C ALA A 23 -0.62 -5.59 7.51
N ILE A 24 -1.15 -6.51 6.69
CA ILE A 24 -2.48 -6.40 6.10
C ILE A 24 -3.55 -6.25 7.19
N ALA A 25 -3.54 -7.11 8.22
CA ALA A 25 -4.50 -7.03 9.32
C ALA A 25 -4.41 -5.70 10.08
N ALA A 26 -3.20 -5.18 10.30
CA ALA A 26 -3.00 -3.88 10.92
C ALA A 26 -3.55 -2.74 10.06
N TYR A 27 -3.36 -2.78 8.73
CA TYR A 27 -3.96 -1.80 7.81
C TYR A 27 -5.48 -1.91 7.78
N ASP A 28 -6.06 -3.11 7.89
CA ASP A 28 -7.51 -3.28 8.00
C ASP A 28 -8.07 -2.65 9.28
N GLN A 29 -7.40 -2.83 10.41
CA GLN A 29 -7.79 -2.15 11.66
C GLN A 29 -7.66 -0.63 11.55
N ALA A 30 -6.60 -0.15 10.88
CA ALA A 30 -6.43 1.27 10.60
C ALA A 30 -7.59 1.85 9.79
N LEU A 31 -7.98 1.14 8.73
CA LEU A 31 -9.07 1.54 7.83
C LEU A 31 -10.44 1.45 8.48
N GLN A 32 -10.62 0.62 9.52
CA GLN A 32 -11.84 0.66 10.35
C GLN A 32 -11.96 1.96 11.15
N ILE A 33 -10.83 2.56 11.55
CA ILE A 33 -10.79 3.81 12.31
C ILE A 33 -10.81 5.02 11.38
N LYS A 34 -10.07 4.95 10.27
CA LYS A 34 -9.97 5.99 9.25
C LYS A 34 -10.11 5.36 7.84
N PRO A 35 -11.35 5.22 7.33
CA PRO A 35 -11.64 4.54 6.05
C PRO A 35 -11.02 5.21 4.82
N ASP A 36 -10.60 6.46 4.97
CA ASP A 36 -10.10 7.37 3.96
C ASP A 36 -8.63 7.72 4.24
N ASP A 37 -7.86 6.77 4.79
CA ASP A 37 -6.40 6.86 4.88
C ASP A 37 -5.71 6.27 3.64
N PRO A 38 -5.21 7.12 2.72
CA PRO A 38 -4.59 6.60 1.52
C PRO A 38 -3.24 5.93 1.79
N SER A 39 -2.59 6.22 2.93
CA SER A 39 -1.32 5.60 3.30
C SER A 39 -1.53 4.13 3.68
N ALA A 40 -2.63 3.84 4.36
CA ALA A 40 -3.00 2.47 4.73
C ALA A 40 -3.32 1.63 3.48
N TYR A 41 -4.09 2.18 2.53
CA TYR A 41 -4.35 1.53 1.25
C TYR A 41 -3.07 1.28 0.44
N TYR A 42 -2.18 2.27 0.35
CA TYR A 42 -0.92 2.11 -0.37
C TYR A 42 -0.04 1.01 0.23
N ASN A 43 0.17 1.04 1.54
CA ASN A 43 1.00 0.03 2.18
C ASN A 43 0.40 -1.38 2.12
N LYS A 44 -0.94 -1.48 2.13
CA LYS A 44 -1.65 -2.75 1.93
C LYS A 44 -1.47 -3.25 0.49
N ALA A 45 -1.46 -2.35 -0.51
CA ALA A 45 -1.15 -2.70 -1.89
C ALA A 45 0.27 -3.25 -2.05
N CYS A 46 1.27 -2.59 -1.43
CA CYS A 46 2.65 -3.08 -1.39
C CYS A 46 2.73 -4.48 -0.78
N ALA A 47 2.08 -4.71 0.37
CA ALA A 47 2.07 -6.00 1.04
C ALA A 47 1.42 -7.12 0.21
N TYR A 48 0.35 -6.82 -0.55
CA TYR A 48 -0.25 -7.76 -1.49
C TYR A 48 0.62 -8.02 -2.71
N SER A 49 1.28 -6.96 -3.22
CA SER A 49 2.21 -7.05 -4.34
C SER A 49 3.36 -8.00 -4.01
N LEU A 50 4.00 -7.84 -2.85
CA LEU A 50 5.06 -8.73 -2.36
C LEU A 50 4.60 -10.19 -2.17
N GLN A 51 3.30 -10.44 -2.02
CA GLN A 51 2.69 -11.79 -1.96
C GLN A 51 2.23 -12.32 -3.33
N ASN A 52 2.49 -11.61 -4.42
CA ASN A 52 1.95 -11.89 -5.77
C ASN A 52 0.41 -11.95 -5.82
N GLN A 53 -0.29 -11.29 -4.89
CA GLN A 53 -1.74 -11.15 -4.92
C GLN A 53 -2.11 -9.91 -5.76
N ILE A 54 -1.91 -10.02 -7.07
CA ILE A 54 -1.94 -8.89 -8.02
C ILE A 54 -3.28 -8.14 -8.00
N GLU A 55 -4.40 -8.85 -8.01
CA GLU A 55 -5.73 -8.21 -8.02
C GLU A 55 -5.94 -7.32 -6.79
N LEU A 56 -5.58 -7.83 -5.60
CA LEU A 56 -5.71 -7.08 -4.35
C LEU A 56 -4.72 -5.92 -4.26
N ALA A 57 -3.52 -6.08 -4.83
CA ALA A 57 -2.55 -4.99 -4.94
C ALA A 57 -3.11 -3.85 -5.80
N LEU A 58 -3.66 -4.15 -6.98
CA LEU A 58 -4.23 -3.17 -7.89
C LEU A 58 -5.45 -2.45 -7.28
N GLU A 59 -6.33 -3.17 -6.60
CA GLU A 59 -7.51 -2.60 -5.94
C GLU A 59 -7.11 -1.59 -4.85
N ASN A 60 -6.19 -1.96 -3.97
CA ASN A 60 -5.76 -1.10 -2.87
C ASN A 60 -4.93 0.08 -3.39
N LEU A 61 -4.09 -0.13 -4.40
CA LEU A 61 -3.34 0.96 -5.02
C LEU A 61 -4.28 1.96 -5.70
N GLN A 62 -5.32 1.47 -6.39
CA GLN A 62 -6.34 2.33 -6.99
C GLN A 62 -7.02 3.19 -5.91
N LYS A 63 -7.34 2.64 -4.73
CA LYS A 63 -7.91 3.43 -3.63
C LYS A 63 -6.96 4.48 -3.07
N ALA A 64 -5.68 4.16 -2.90
CA ALA A 64 -4.69 5.14 -2.50
C ALA A 64 -4.61 6.30 -3.51
N ILE A 65 -4.55 5.98 -4.81
CA ILE A 65 -4.49 6.97 -5.90
C ILE A 65 -5.79 7.78 -6.00
N GLN A 66 -6.96 7.20 -5.78
CA GLN A 66 -8.22 7.97 -5.78
C GLN A 66 -8.27 9.04 -4.70
N LEU A 67 -7.65 8.79 -3.55
CA LEU A 67 -7.64 9.68 -2.40
C LEU A 67 -6.52 10.74 -2.46
N ASP A 68 -5.37 10.40 -3.04
CA ASP A 68 -4.24 11.32 -3.25
C ASP A 68 -3.45 10.92 -4.53
N PRO A 69 -3.93 11.37 -5.72
CA PRO A 69 -3.42 10.86 -6.99
C PRO A 69 -1.96 11.21 -7.26
N GLU A 70 -1.57 12.45 -7.00
CA GLU A 70 -0.21 12.93 -7.32
C GLU A 70 0.83 12.15 -6.53
N LYS A 71 0.63 12.05 -5.21
CA LYS A 71 1.58 11.39 -4.32
C LYS A 71 1.73 9.90 -4.64
N TYR A 72 0.62 9.16 -4.74
CA TYR A 72 0.69 7.70 -4.85
C TYR A 72 1.03 7.20 -6.25
N ARG A 73 0.76 7.98 -7.31
CA ARG A 73 1.32 7.67 -8.64
C ARG A 73 2.83 7.79 -8.66
N GLU A 74 3.37 8.87 -8.10
CA GLU A 74 4.83 9.08 -8.06
C GLU A 74 5.54 8.03 -7.19
N LEU A 75 4.98 7.69 -6.02
CA LEU A 75 5.51 6.61 -5.20
C LEU A 75 5.48 5.27 -5.94
N ALA A 76 4.33 4.86 -6.48
CA ALA A 76 4.19 3.57 -7.17
C ALA A 76 5.11 3.41 -8.39
N LYS A 77 5.45 4.50 -9.09
CA LYS A 77 6.42 4.48 -10.20
C LYS A 77 7.82 4.05 -9.75
N THR A 78 8.20 4.32 -8.51
CA THR A 78 9.59 4.13 -8.03
C THR A 78 9.73 3.02 -7.00
N ASP A 79 8.64 2.62 -6.36
CA ASP A 79 8.64 1.62 -5.29
C ASP A 79 8.91 0.21 -5.82
N SER A 80 9.92 -0.46 -5.27
CA SER A 80 10.34 -1.81 -5.66
C SER A 80 9.31 -2.87 -5.29
N ASP A 81 8.41 -2.59 -4.35
CA ASP A 81 7.37 -3.54 -3.93
C ASP A 81 6.43 -3.93 -5.09
N PHE A 82 6.36 -3.08 -6.13
CA PHE A 82 5.56 -3.31 -7.33
C PHE A 82 6.34 -3.90 -8.51
N ASP A 83 7.60 -4.29 -8.34
CA ASP A 83 8.43 -4.78 -9.45
C ASP A 83 7.84 -6.02 -10.15
N ASN A 84 7.14 -6.87 -9.41
CA ASN A 84 6.45 -8.05 -9.95
C ASN A 84 5.20 -7.70 -10.78
N ILE A 85 4.59 -6.52 -10.57
CA ILE A 85 3.40 -6.06 -11.32
C ILE A 85 3.70 -4.88 -12.25
N ARG A 86 4.95 -4.42 -12.31
CA ARG A 86 5.37 -3.23 -13.05
C ARG A 86 5.05 -3.33 -14.55
N HIS A 87 5.01 -4.52 -15.13
CA HIS A 87 4.65 -4.70 -16.54
C HIS A 87 3.15 -4.98 -16.79
N ASP A 88 2.32 -5.05 -15.74
CA ASP A 88 0.88 -5.22 -15.88
C ASP A 88 0.27 -3.94 -16.49
N PRO A 89 -0.46 -4.02 -17.63
CA PRO A 89 -1.08 -2.85 -18.25
C PRO A 89 -2.04 -2.08 -17.34
N ARG A 90 -2.69 -2.78 -16.40
CA ARG A 90 -3.61 -2.18 -15.42
C ARG A 90 -2.85 -1.35 -14.40
N PHE A 91 -1.70 -1.86 -13.93
CA PHE A 91 -0.79 -1.10 -13.07
C PHE A 91 -0.30 0.16 -13.79
N GLN A 92 0.16 0.02 -15.03
CA GLN A 92 0.60 1.14 -15.86
C GLN A 92 -0.51 2.19 -16.04
N ALA A 93 -1.76 1.77 -16.26
CA ALA A 93 -2.90 2.68 -16.37
C ALA A 93 -3.20 3.43 -15.06
N LEU A 94 -2.94 2.84 -13.89
CA LEU A 94 -3.12 3.51 -12.60
C LEU A 94 -2.11 4.65 -12.39
N ILE A 95 -0.87 4.44 -12.83
CA ILE A 95 0.25 5.36 -12.57
C ILE A 95 0.53 6.37 -13.69
N GLN A 96 -0.24 6.34 -14.78
CA GLN A 96 -0.21 7.32 -15.86
C GLN A 96 -0.63 8.72 -15.40
#